data_AF-A0A0B1SXN1-F1
#
_entry.id   AF-A0A0B1SXN1-F1
#
_cell.length_a   1.000
_cell.length_b   1.000
_cell.length_c   1.000
_cell.angle_alpha   90.00
_cell.angle_beta   90.00
_cell.angle_gamma   90.00
#
_symmetry.space_group_name_H-M   'P 1'
#
loop_
_entity.id
_entity.type
_entity.pdbx_description
1 polymer ?
#
loop_
_entity_poly.entity_id
_entity_poly.type
_entity_poly.pdbx_seq_one_letter_code
_entity_poly.pdbx_strand_id
1 'polypeptide(L)'
;MLRPKYAMYAIIFTWIFAICHYTPYFWVDNCYIAFNSTTWRWNNDGTICGRIVSTYLTQYLGYASFSITITFDLIALAILRKSNKAHAAGRVMESDYMRRRKNEVKFLIQALLQSGLLLYAILGSYHIYSLAESNFLMFLIKTMSCQGCHALDGFIIALIHFHRRHFFCKKDASVSHTVGTRT
;
A
#
# COMPACT_ATOMS: atom_id res chain seq x y z
N MET A 1 -11.76 0.38 15.87
CA MET A 1 -11.56 1.79 15.44
C MET A 1 -10.43 2.35 16.28
N LEU A 2 -9.22 2.52 15.73
CA LEU A 2 -8.09 3.09 16.49
C LEU A 2 -8.48 4.50 16.95
N ARG A 3 -8.18 4.86 18.21
CA ARG A 3 -8.36 6.23 18.67
C ARG A 3 -7.39 7.14 17.88
N PRO A 4 -7.78 8.37 17.52
CA PRO A 4 -6.98 9.26 16.66
C PRO A 4 -5.55 9.49 17.17
N LYS A 5 -5.35 9.51 18.50
CA LYS A 5 -4.02 9.59 19.12
C LYS A 5 -3.06 8.47 18.69
N TYR A 6 -3.54 7.22 18.56
CA TYR A 6 -2.70 6.10 18.16
C TYR A 6 -2.35 6.11 16.68
N ALA A 7 -3.27 6.63 15.83
CA ALA A 7 -2.98 6.82 14.42
C ALA A 7 -1.88 7.88 14.22
N MET A 8 -1.93 8.97 14.98
CA MET A 8 -0.87 9.98 14.97
C MET A 8 0.49 9.41 15.40
N TYR A 9 0.52 8.62 16.48
CA TYR A 9 1.77 7.98 16.92
C TYR A 9 2.33 7.01 15.87
N ALA A 10 1.47 6.21 15.22
CA ALA A 10 1.90 5.32 14.15
C ALA A 10 2.50 6.09 12.97
N ILE A 11 1.88 7.21 12.56
CA ILE A 11 2.40 8.06 11.49
C ILE A 11 3.77 8.61 11.87
N ILE A 12 3.91 9.23 13.05
CA ILE A 12 5.19 9.80 13.51
C ILE A 12 6.28 8.72 13.55
N PHE A 13 5.96 7.54 14.07
CA PHE A 13 6.89 6.41 14.10
C PHE A 13 7.36 6.01 12.70
N THR A 14 6.45 5.89 11.74
CA THR A 14 6.79 5.57 10.34
C THR A 14 7.70 6.63 9.72
N TRP A 15 7.45 7.92 9.99
CA TRP A 15 8.30 9.01 9.51
C TRP A 15 9.71 8.96 10.10
N ILE A 16 9.84 8.72 11.40
CA ILE A 16 11.14 8.56 12.04
C ILE A 16 11.90 7.39 11.41
N PHE A 17 11.25 6.24 11.25
CA PHE A 17 11.85 5.08 10.62
C PHE A 17 12.30 5.37 9.18
N ALA A 18 11.48 6.06 8.39
CA ALA A 18 11.81 6.46 7.03
C ALA A 18 13.02 7.40 6.98
N ILE A 19 13.07 8.42 7.86
CA ILE A 19 14.22 9.32 7.95
C ILE A 19 15.48 8.54 8.30
N CYS A 20 15.43 7.69 9.34
CA CYS A 20 16.56 6.84 9.73
C CYS A 20 17.04 5.92 8.59
N HIS A 21 16.12 5.39 7.79
CA HIS A 21 16.43 4.56 6.63
C HIS A 21 17.15 5.35 5.52
N TYR A 22 16.79 6.62 5.31
CA TYR A 22 17.42 7.48 4.29
C TYR A 22 18.72 8.15 4.76
N THR A 23 18.93 8.29 6.07
CA THR A 23 20.10 8.96 6.65
C THR A 23 21.46 8.51 6.08
N PRO A 24 21.72 7.21 5.84
CA PRO A 24 23.01 6.76 5.30
C PRO A 24 23.40 7.44 3.98
N TYR A 25 22.43 7.80 3.14
CA TYR A 25 22.69 8.41 1.83
C TYR A 25 23.23 9.85 1.90
N PHE A 26 23.18 10.52 3.07
CA PHE A 26 23.81 11.83 3.23
C PHE A 26 25.35 11.76 3.24
N TRP A 27 25.95 10.60 3.55
CA TRP A 27 27.39 10.37 3.44
C TRP A 27 27.77 9.95 2.03
N VAL A 28 27.60 10.88 1.08
CA VAL A 28 27.78 10.66 -0.36
C VAL A 28 29.13 10.06 -0.74
N ASP A 29 30.19 10.34 0.03
CA ASP A 29 31.53 9.81 -0.23
C ASP A 29 31.67 8.31 0.08
N ASN A 30 30.83 7.79 0.97
CA ASN A 30 30.94 6.42 1.51
C ASN A 30 29.69 5.56 1.30
N CYS A 31 28.55 6.17 0.98
CA CYS A 31 27.27 5.49 0.83
C CYS A 31 26.46 6.10 -0.31
N TYR A 32 26.59 5.50 -1.49
CA TYR A 32 25.87 5.97 -2.68
C TYR A 32 25.36 4.80 -3.52
N ILE A 33 24.32 5.10 -4.29
CA ILE A 33 23.82 4.26 -5.38
C ILE A 33 24.07 5.05 -6.66
N ALA A 34 24.91 4.51 -7.55
CA ALA A 34 25.28 5.19 -8.79
C ALA A 34 24.69 4.46 -9.99
N PHE A 35 24.24 5.21 -10.99
CA PHE A 35 23.87 4.65 -12.28
C PHE A 35 25.11 4.45 -13.14
N ASN A 36 25.35 3.22 -13.59
CA ASN A 36 26.40 2.92 -14.54
C ASN A 36 25.85 2.97 -15.97
N SER A 37 26.31 3.95 -16.76
CA SER A 37 25.84 4.17 -18.14
C SER A 37 26.32 3.12 -19.15
N THR A 38 27.38 2.38 -18.85
CA THR A 38 27.89 1.31 -19.73
C THR A 38 27.05 0.05 -19.59
N THR A 39 26.69 -0.33 -18.35
CA THR A 39 25.91 -1.53 -18.08
C THR A 39 24.42 -1.28 -17.89
N TRP A 40 24.00 -0.01 -17.86
CA TRP A 40 22.62 0.46 -17.60
C TRP A 40 22.07 -0.09 -16.27
N ARG A 41 22.93 -0.23 -15.26
CA ARG A 41 22.56 -0.79 -13.96
C ARG A 41 22.74 0.25 -12.85
N TRP A 42 21.81 0.23 -11.91
CA TRP A 42 22.00 0.82 -10.59
C TRP A 42 22.99 -0.04 -9.82
N ASN A 43 24.20 0.51 -9.62
CA ASN A 43 25.32 -0.16 -8.97
C ASN A 43 25.36 0.21 -7.49
N ASN A 44 25.39 -0.83 -6.66
CA ASN A 44 25.30 -0.73 -5.19
C ASN A 44 26.55 -1.35 -4.52
N ASP A 45 27.53 -1.75 -5.31
CA ASP A 45 28.71 -2.53 -4.94
C ASP A 45 29.98 -1.67 -4.79
N GLY A 46 29.92 -0.40 -5.21
CA GLY A 46 31.04 0.54 -5.10
C GLY A 46 31.46 0.87 -3.66
N THR A 47 30.56 0.65 -2.68
CA THR A 47 30.85 0.84 -1.24
C THR A 47 30.20 -0.25 -0.41
N ILE A 48 30.81 -0.58 0.74
CA ILE A 48 30.24 -1.54 1.71
C ILE A 48 28.88 -1.02 2.23
N CYS A 49 28.76 0.29 2.48
CA CYS A 49 27.50 0.89 2.94
C CYS A 49 26.38 0.74 1.90
N GLY A 50 26.64 1.07 0.63
CA GLY A 50 25.65 0.93 -0.44
C GLY A 50 25.13 -0.50 -0.58
N ARG A 51 26.02 -1.49 -0.39
CA ARG A 51 25.65 -2.91 -0.39
C ARG A 51 24.76 -3.27 0.80
N ILE A 52 25.11 -2.82 2.00
CA ILE A 52 24.31 -3.08 3.21
C ILE A 52 22.91 -2.49 3.05
N VAL A 53 22.81 -1.23 2.65
CA VAL A 53 21.53 -0.54 2.48
C VAL A 53 20.69 -1.22 1.40
N SER A 54 21.26 -1.51 0.23
CA SER A 54 20.50 -2.12 -0.86
C SER A 54 20.05 -3.55 -0.54
N THR A 55 20.90 -4.39 0.06
CA THR A 55 20.59 -5.80 0.30
C THR A 55 19.74 -5.98 1.55
N TYR A 56 20.16 -5.41 2.68
CA TYR A 56 19.45 -5.66 3.94
C TYR A 56 18.27 -4.71 4.12
N LEU A 57 18.50 -3.41 3.92
CA LEU A 57 17.46 -2.41 4.22
C LEU A 57 16.43 -2.26 3.11
N THR A 58 16.77 -2.54 1.85
CA THR A 58 15.77 -2.49 0.76
C THR A 58 15.23 -3.88 0.42
N GLN A 59 16.10 -4.83 0.07
CA GLN A 59 15.66 -6.14 -0.42
C GLN A 59 15.07 -7.03 0.68
N TYR A 60 15.82 -7.31 1.75
CA TYR A 60 15.34 -8.21 2.81
C TYR A 60 14.19 -7.60 3.63
N LEU A 61 14.24 -6.30 3.95
CA LEU A 61 13.07 -5.63 4.55
C LEU A 61 11.86 -5.64 3.60
N GLY A 62 12.06 -5.54 2.29
CA GLY A 62 10.99 -5.70 1.30
C GLY A 62 10.33 -7.09 1.37
N TYR A 63 11.12 -8.17 1.37
CA TYR A 63 10.59 -9.53 1.53
C TYR A 63 9.86 -9.71 2.87
N ALA A 64 10.44 -9.23 3.98
CA ALA A 64 9.82 -9.32 5.29
C ALA A 64 8.48 -8.57 5.33
N SER A 65 8.44 -7.37 4.76
CA SER A 65 7.21 -6.57 4.64
C SER A 65 6.15 -7.29 3.82
N PHE A 66 6.52 -7.89 2.69
CA PHE A 66 5.60 -8.69 1.88
C PHE A 66 5.03 -9.89 2.65
N SER A 67 5.89 -10.65 3.36
CA SER A 67 5.46 -11.78 4.19
C SER A 67 4.48 -11.37 5.30
N ILE A 68 4.71 -10.21 5.92
CA ILE A 68 3.80 -9.67 6.94
C ILE A 68 2.46 -9.26 6.31
N THR A 69 2.47 -8.51 5.21
CA THR A 69 1.25 -8.02 4.57
C THR A 69 0.38 -9.17 4.05
N ILE A 70 0.96 -10.16 3.36
CA ILE A 70 0.18 -11.31 2.88
C ILE A 70 -0.43 -12.11 4.05
N THR A 71 0.27 -12.19 5.19
CA THR A 71 -0.27 -12.85 6.39
C THR A 71 -1.49 -12.09 6.90
N PHE A 72 -1.43 -10.76 6.99
CA PHE A 72 -2.57 -9.95 7.39
C PHE A 72 -3.74 -10.03 6.40
N ASP A 73 -3.46 -10.07 5.10
CA ASP A 73 -4.49 -10.21 4.06
C ASP A 73 -5.21 -11.56 4.17
N LEU A 74 -4.48 -12.65 4.42
CA LEU A 74 -5.05 -13.98 4.63
C LEU A 74 -5.89 -14.03 5.91
N ILE A 75 -5.45 -13.39 6.99
CA ILE A 75 -6.23 -13.26 8.22
C ILE A 75 -7.51 -12.47 7.97
N ALA A 76 -7.43 -11.34 7.25
CA ALA A 76 -8.58 -10.52 6.91
C ALA A 76 -9.59 -11.29 6.05
N LEU A 77 -9.12 -12.07 5.07
CA LEU A 77 -9.95 -12.95 4.26
C LEU A 77 -10.61 -14.04 5.11
N ALA A 78 -9.88 -14.65 6.04
CA ALA A 78 -10.42 -15.67 6.95
C ALA A 78 -11.51 -15.09 7.87
N ILE A 79 -11.30 -13.89 8.42
CA ILE A 79 -12.29 -13.16 9.22
C ILE A 79 -13.54 -12.86 8.39
N LEU A 80 -13.38 -12.38 7.16
CA LEU A 80 -14.48 -12.09 6.25
C LEU A 80 -15.31 -13.36 5.93
N ARG A 81 -14.63 -14.48 5.66
CA ARG A 81 -15.29 -15.78 5.42
C ARG A 81 -16.06 -16.26 6.65
N LYS A 82 -15.48 -16.12 7.85
CA LYS A 82 -16.14 -16.47 9.12
C LYS A 82 -17.37 -15.60 9.36
N SER A 83 -17.28 -14.29 9.08
CA SER A 83 -18.40 -13.34 9.16
C SER A 83 -19.54 -13.74 8.22
N ASN A 84 -19.21 -14.08 6.95
CA ASN A 84 -20.20 -14.54 5.97
C ASN A 84 -20.89 -15.85 6.40
N LYS A 85 -20.15 -16.80 6.98
CA LYS A 85 -20.74 -18.05 7.49
C LYS A 85 -21.63 -17.84 8.72
N ALA A 86 -21.27 -16.90 9.60
CA ALA A 86 -22.08 -16.55 10.77
C ALA A 86 -23.40 -15.86 10.38
N HIS A 87 -23.35 -15.00 9.35
CA HIS A 87 -24.53 -14.39 8.75
C HIS A 87 -25.45 -15.43 8.10
N ALA A 88 -24.91 -16.34 7.28
CA ALA A 88 -25.68 -17.43 6.68
C ALA A 88 -26.35 -18.37 7.72
N ALA A 89 -25.75 -18.47 8.92
CA ALA A 89 -26.32 -19.21 10.04
C ALA A 89 -27.33 -18.41 10.90
N GLY A 90 -27.73 -17.21 10.45
CA GLY A 90 -28.72 -16.36 11.14
C GLY A 90 -28.21 -15.69 12.43
N ARG A 91 -26.89 -15.68 12.69
CA ARG A 91 -26.31 -15.16 13.94
C ARG A 91 -26.06 -13.64 13.93
N VAL A 92 -26.27 -12.98 12.79
CA VAL A 92 -25.98 -11.56 12.58
C VAL A 92 -27.13 -10.91 11.81
N MET A 93 -27.54 -9.73 12.24
CA MET A 93 -28.60 -8.96 11.57
C MET A 93 -28.16 -8.50 10.17
N GLU A 94 -29.04 -8.68 9.17
CA GLU A 94 -28.77 -8.40 7.74
C GLU A 94 -28.26 -6.98 7.49
N SER A 95 -28.92 -5.96 8.03
CA SER A 95 -28.60 -4.56 7.74
C SER A 95 -27.23 -4.15 8.30
N ASP A 96 -26.84 -4.67 9.46
CA ASP A 96 -25.53 -4.42 10.04
C ASP A 96 -24.43 -5.19 9.31
N TYR A 97 -24.71 -6.42 8.89
CA TYR A 97 -23.81 -7.23 8.08
C TYR A 97 -23.50 -6.55 6.74
N MET A 98 -24.52 -6.17 5.97
CA MET A 98 -24.37 -5.61 4.63
C MET A 98 -23.61 -4.28 4.64
N ARG A 99 -23.85 -3.43 5.65
CA ARG A 99 -23.11 -2.17 5.82
C ARG A 99 -21.62 -2.41 6.11
N ARG A 100 -21.29 -3.34 7.01
CA ARG A 100 -19.90 -3.65 7.40
C ARG A 100 -19.15 -4.33 6.26
N ARG A 101 -19.75 -5.35 5.66
CA ARG A 101 -19.19 -6.14 4.55
C ARG A 101 -18.77 -5.26 3.38
N LYS A 102 -19.60 -4.28 2.99
CA LYS A 102 -19.28 -3.39 1.86
C LYS A 102 -17.95 -2.65 2.06
N ASN A 103 -17.69 -2.19 3.28
CA ASN A 103 -16.46 -1.47 3.58
C ASN A 103 -15.29 -2.45 3.74
N GLU A 104 -15.50 -3.57 4.44
CA GLU A 104 -14.48 -4.63 4.64
C GLU A 104 -13.98 -5.21 3.32
N VAL A 105 -14.87 -5.51 2.38
CA VAL A 105 -14.50 -6.02 1.04
C VAL A 105 -13.69 -4.98 0.27
N LYS A 106 -14.04 -3.70 0.33
CA LYS A 106 -13.27 -2.63 -0.33
C LYS A 106 -11.85 -2.53 0.24
N PHE A 107 -11.71 -2.56 1.56
CA PHE A 107 -10.40 -2.55 2.22
C PHE A 107 -9.59 -3.79 1.87
N LEU A 108 -10.21 -4.96 1.81
CA LEU A 108 -9.54 -6.20 1.41
C LEU A 108 -9.07 -6.16 -0.05
N ILE A 109 -9.90 -5.66 -0.98
CA ILE A 109 -9.51 -5.48 -2.38
C ILE A 109 -8.33 -4.53 -2.49
N GLN A 110 -8.37 -3.39 -1.78
CA GLN A 110 -7.25 -2.45 -1.74
C GLN A 110 -5.96 -3.14 -1.25
N ALA A 111 -6.04 -3.87 -0.13
CA ALA A 111 -4.88 -4.54 0.47
C ALA A 111 -4.28 -5.61 -0.46
N LEU A 112 -5.13 -6.43 -1.09
CA LEU A 112 -4.68 -7.44 -2.05
C LEU A 112 -4.01 -6.84 -3.29
N LEU A 113 -4.55 -5.73 -3.81
CA LEU A 113 -3.93 -5.01 -4.94
C LEU A 113 -2.57 -4.43 -4.55
N GLN A 114 -2.46 -3.84 -3.36
CA GLN A 114 -1.21 -3.30 -2.82
C GLN A 114 -0.16 -4.41 -2.59
N SER A 115 -0.57 -5.55 -2.03
CA SER A 115 0.27 -6.74 -1.90
C SER A 115 0.75 -7.26 -3.26
N GLY A 116 -0.12 -7.26 -4.28
CA GLY A 116 0.25 -7.61 -5.65
C GLY A 116 1.29 -6.65 -6.26
N LEU A 117 1.13 -5.34 -6.04
CA LEU A 117 2.11 -4.34 -6.47
C LEU A 117 3.46 -4.50 -5.76
N LEU A 118 3.45 -4.80 -4.46
CA LEU A 118 4.68 -5.07 -3.71
C LEU A 118 5.39 -6.31 -4.24
N LEU A 119 4.66 -7.38 -4.57
CA LEU A 119 5.22 -8.57 -5.21
C LEU A 119 5.81 -8.24 -6.58
N TYR A 120 5.09 -7.48 -7.41
CA TYR A 120 5.59 -6.99 -8.70
C TYR A 120 6.90 -6.20 -8.54
N ALA A 121 6.95 -5.27 -7.58
CA ALA A 121 8.15 -4.47 -7.31
C ALA A 121 9.35 -5.33 -6.92
N ILE A 122 9.14 -6.30 -6.03
CA ILE A 122 10.17 -7.21 -5.55
C ILE A 122 10.68 -8.11 -6.68
N LEU A 123 9.78 -8.77 -7.40
CA LEU A 123 10.14 -9.67 -8.50
C LEU A 123 10.85 -8.89 -9.61
N GLY A 124 10.30 -7.76 -10.02
CA GLY A 124 10.87 -6.90 -11.04
C GLY A 124 12.26 -6.37 -10.69
N SER A 125 12.44 -5.90 -9.46
CA SER A 125 13.69 -5.25 -9.03
C SER A 125 14.83 -6.23 -8.72
N TYR A 126 14.52 -7.48 -8.35
CA TYR A 126 15.51 -8.43 -7.85
C TYR A 126 15.61 -9.75 -8.64
N HIS A 127 14.60 -10.14 -9.42
CA HIS A 127 14.56 -11.45 -10.09
C HIS A 127 14.30 -11.38 -11.59
N ILE A 128 13.28 -10.65 -12.04
CA ILE A 128 12.84 -10.64 -13.44
C ILE A 128 13.82 -9.87 -14.32
N TYR A 129 14.40 -8.76 -13.84
CA TYR A 129 15.29 -7.95 -14.66
C TYR A 129 16.53 -8.73 -15.16
N SER A 130 17.00 -9.75 -14.44
CA SER A 130 18.15 -10.57 -14.87
C SER A 130 17.84 -11.53 -16.00
N LEU A 131 16.56 -11.73 -16.34
CA LEU A 131 16.13 -12.55 -17.47
C LEU A 131 16.16 -11.77 -18.80
N ALA A 132 16.29 -10.44 -18.75
CA ALA A 132 16.36 -9.62 -19.94
C ALA A 132 17.78 -9.60 -20.51
N GLU A 133 17.92 -9.91 -21.80
CA GLU A 133 19.22 -9.89 -22.50
C GLU A 133 19.68 -8.46 -22.85
N SER A 134 18.73 -7.53 -23.02
CA SER A 134 19.03 -6.13 -23.35
C SER A 134 19.23 -5.29 -22.10
N ASN A 135 20.37 -4.61 -22.01
CA ASN A 135 20.69 -3.65 -20.93
C ASN A 135 19.59 -2.59 -20.74
N PHE A 136 19.00 -2.10 -21.83
CA PHE A 136 17.90 -1.13 -21.78
C PHE A 136 16.65 -1.74 -21.12
N LEU A 137 16.30 -2.98 -21.48
CA LEU A 137 15.14 -3.66 -20.92
C LEU A 137 15.36 -4.03 -19.44
N MET A 138 16.57 -4.44 -19.06
CA MET A 138 16.95 -4.66 -17.65
C MET A 138 16.71 -3.39 -16.82
N PHE A 139 17.20 -2.24 -17.31
CA PHE A 139 17.02 -0.94 -16.67
C PHE A 139 15.54 -0.57 -16.54
N LEU A 140 14.78 -0.71 -17.62
CA LEU A 140 13.35 -0.41 -17.66
C LEU A 140 12.58 -1.25 -16.64
N ILE A 141 12.77 -2.57 -16.65
CA ILE A 141 12.08 -3.49 -15.74
C ILE A 141 12.41 -3.12 -14.29
N LYS A 142 13.69 -2.99 -13.95
CA LYS A 142 14.12 -2.68 -12.57
C LYS A 142 13.57 -1.33 -12.10
N THR A 143 13.70 -0.29 -12.93
CA THR A 143 13.29 1.08 -12.56
C THR A 143 11.77 1.23 -12.51
N MET A 144 11.04 0.71 -13.50
CA MET A 144 9.57 0.77 -13.52
C MET A 144 8.95 -0.09 -12.43
N SER A 145 9.55 -1.22 -12.09
CA SER A 145 9.04 -2.05 -10.99
C SER A 145 9.16 -1.36 -9.64
N CYS A 146 10.26 -0.64 -9.41
CA CYS A 146 10.47 0.12 -8.18
C CYS A 146 9.66 1.43 -8.14
N GLN A 147 9.72 2.27 -9.17
CA GLN A 147 9.07 3.59 -9.14
C GLN A 147 7.58 3.50 -9.48
N GLY A 148 7.22 2.62 -10.42
CA GLY A 148 5.84 2.43 -10.85
C GLY A 148 4.96 1.85 -9.74
N CYS A 149 5.49 0.96 -8.88
CA CYS A 149 4.71 0.42 -7.77
C CYS A 149 4.27 1.51 -6.79
N HIS A 150 5.15 2.45 -6.44
CA HIS A 150 4.85 3.56 -5.53
C HIS A 150 3.81 4.52 -6.13
N ALA A 151 3.89 4.79 -7.43
CA ALA A 151 2.89 5.61 -8.12
C ALA A 151 1.51 4.92 -8.18
N LEU A 152 1.49 3.63 -8.50
CA LEU A 152 0.25 2.85 -8.61
C LEU A 152 -0.41 2.61 -7.25
N ASP A 153 0.36 2.48 -6.17
CA ASP A 153 -0.17 2.31 -4.82
C ASP A 153 -1.04 3.51 -4.41
N GLY A 154 -0.53 4.73 -4.59
CA GLY A 154 -1.30 5.95 -4.35
C GLY A 154 -2.53 6.07 -5.25
N PHE A 155 -2.42 5.63 -6.50
CA PHE A 155 -3.52 5.66 -7.46
C PHE A 155 -4.67 4.70 -7.09
N ILE A 156 -4.36 3.49 -6.61
CA ILE A 156 -5.38 2.52 -6.15
C ILE A 156 -6.22 3.09 -5.01
N ILE A 157 -5.57 3.75 -4.05
CA ILE A 157 -6.26 4.37 -2.90
C ILE A 157 -7.23 5.45 -3.39
N ALA A 158 -6.78 6.30 -4.32
CA ALA A 158 -7.61 7.33 -4.93
C ALA A 158 -8.83 6.70 -5.64
N LEU A 159 -8.63 5.69 -6.48
CA LEU A 159 -9.75 5.06 -7.21
C LEU A 159 -10.79 4.41 -6.29
N ILE A 160 -10.36 3.68 -5.26
CA ILE A 160 -11.27 2.90 -4.41
C ILE A 160 -12.08 3.79 -3.46
N HIS A 161 -11.49 4.88 -2.97
CA HIS A 161 -12.07 5.71 -1.91
C HIS A 161 -12.56 7.10 -2.34
N PHE A 162 -12.04 7.67 -3.43
CA PHE A 162 -12.39 9.04 -3.83
C PHE A 162 -13.80 9.18 -4.43
N HIS A 163 -14.43 8.08 -4.88
CA HIS A 163 -15.74 8.09 -5.54
C HIS A 163 -16.97 8.11 -4.58
N ARG A 164 -17.00 8.89 -3.49
CA ARG A 164 -18.26 8.96 -2.69
C ARG A 164 -18.60 10.22 -1.92
N ARG A 165 -17.74 11.24 -1.83
CA ARG A 165 -18.06 12.46 -1.06
C ARG A 165 -18.34 13.71 -1.88
N HIS A 166 -17.84 13.84 -3.10
CA HIS A 166 -18.07 15.06 -3.89
C HIS A 166 -19.41 15.11 -4.65
N PHE A 167 -20.12 13.99 -4.84
CA PHE A 167 -21.43 13.96 -5.53
C PHE A 167 -22.64 13.89 -4.59
N PHE A 168 -22.47 13.53 -3.32
CA PHE A 168 -23.57 13.44 -2.34
C PHE A 168 -23.53 14.56 -1.31
N CYS A 169 -23.14 15.77 -1.73
CA CYS A 169 -23.68 16.96 -1.09
C CYS A 169 -25.16 17.05 -1.51
N LYS A 170 -26.02 16.48 -0.67
CA LYS A 170 -27.47 16.52 -0.81
C LYS A 170 -27.93 17.92 -1.19
N LYS A 171 -28.61 18.03 -2.32
CA LYS A 171 -29.61 19.06 -2.57
C LYS A 171 -30.92 18.63 -1.89
N ASP A 172 -30.89 18.46 -0.57
CA ASP A 172 -32.10 18.29 0.27
C ASP A 172 -32.14 19.47 1.25
N ALA A 173 -32.29 20.67 0.71
CA ALA A 173 -32.62 21.87 1.46
C ALA A 173 -33.77 22.59 0.74
N SER A 174 -34.95 21.98 0.77
CA SER A 174 -36.20 22.72 0.74
C SER A 174 -37.19 22.00 1.64
N VAL A 175 -37.19 22.47 2.88
CA VAL A 175 -38.06 22.14 3.99
C VAL A 175 -39.52 22.04 3.53
N SER A 176 -40.12 20.88 3.78
CA SER A 176 -41.58 20.72 3.86
C SER A 176 -42.02 21.34 5.18
N HIS A 177 -42.53 22.58 5.14
CA HIS A 177 -43.34 23.16 6.20
C HIS A 177 -44.80 22.83 5.91
N THR A 178 -45.34 21.84 6.61
CA THR A 178 -46.79 21.67 6.78
C THR A 178 -47.04 21.39 8.26
N VAL A 179 -48.26 21.72 8.73
CA VAL A 179 -48.80 21.70 10.12
C VAL A 179 -48.71 23.10 10.75
N GLY A 180 -49.79 23.85 10.96
CA GLY A 180 -51.17 23.46 11.24
C GLY A 180 -51.55 24.06 12.59
N THR A 181 -51.85 25.36 12.64
CA THR A 181 -52.35 26.03 13.84
C THR A 181 -53.85 25.80 13.96
N ARG A 182 -54.22 25.04 15.01
CA ARG A 182 -55.54 25.07 15.63
C ARG A 182 -55.82 26.47 16.17
N THR A 183 -56.97 27.02 15.79
CA THR A 183 -57.89 27.81 16.64
C THR A 183 -59.28 27.63 16.07
#